data_AF-A0A263DB22-F1
#
_entry.id   AF-A0A263DB22-F1
#
_cell.length_a   1.000
_cell.length_b   1.000
_cell.length_c   1.000
_cell.angle_alpha   90.00
_cell.angle_beta   90.00
_cell.angle_gamma   90.00
#
_symmetry.space_group_name_H-M   'P 1'
#
loop_
_entity.id
_entity.type
_entity.pdbx_description
1 polymer ?
#
loop_
_entity_poly.entity_id
_entity_poly.type
_entity_poly.pdbx_seq_one_letter_code
_entity_poly.pdbx_strand_id
1 'polypeptide(L)'
;MPLRVARYRPVNEVFGLSEDVATLPVAEVAELLNQPVSRVHQLVKDGQLLSFRREGEVVVPSAFLGEDGAVVKGLAGTITVLRDGGYADPDILRWLFEEDDSLPGTPVASLRAGRHREVKRRAQAMAF
;
A
#
# COMPACT_ATOMS: atom_id res chain seq x y z
N MET A 1 19.95 -12.62 -13.59
CA MET A 1 20.91 -11.59 -13.17
C MET A 1 20.31 -10.92 -11.94
N PRO A 2 20.82 -11.16 -10.71
CA PRO A 2 20.15 -10.66 -9.51
C PRO A 2 20.38 -9.17 -9.39
N LEU A 3 19.28 -8.42 -9.27
CA LEU A 3 19.29 -7.01 -8.96
C LEU A 3 20.12 -6.80 -7.70
N ARG A 4 21.19 -6.00 -7.82
CA ARG A 4 21.93 -5.50 -6.68
C ARG A 4 20.94 -4.74 -5.82
N VAL A 5 20.67 -5.29 -4.65
CA VAL A 5 19.97 -4.64 -3.54
C VAL A 5 20.60 -3.26 -3.38
N ALA A 6 19.90 -2.24 -3.87
CA ALA A 6 20.27 -0.86 -3.65
C ALA A 6 20.36 -0.67 -2.13
N ARG A 7 21.50 -0.13 -1.70
CA ARG A 7 21.89 -0.06 -0.30
C ARG A 7 20.74 0.48 0.54
N TYR A 8 20.22 -0.35 1.43
CA TYR A 8 19.44 0.09 2.56
C TYR A 8 20.27 1.12 3.35
N ARG A 9 19.80 2.36 3.38
CA ARG A 9 20.34 3.49 4.15
C ARG A 9 19.17 4.40 4.56
N PRO A 10 19.26 5.09 5.70
CA PRO A 10 18.68 4.66 6.97
C PRO A 10 17.38 5.40 7.33
N VAL A 11 16.76 4.89 8.38
CA VAL A 11 15.65 5.44 9.17
C VAL A 11 15.91 6.90 9.59
N ASN A 12 15.27 7.86 8.91
CA ASN A 12 14.75 9.17 9.37
C ASN A 12 14.72 10.17 8.21
N GLU A 13 13.58 10.88 8.07
CA GLU A 13 13.17 11.80 6.97
C GLU A 13 12.60 11.04 5.75
N VAL A 14 11.28 10.83 5.58
CA VAL A 14 10.08 11.63 5.86
C VAL A 14 8.94 10.65 6.16
N PHE A 15 8.15 10.89 7.21
CA PHE A 15 6.90 10.17 7.41
C PHE A 15 5.87 10.65 6.38
N GLY A 16 5.84 10.01 5.21
CA GLY A 16 4.85 10.29 4.17
C GLY A 16 5.27 9.75 2.81
N LEU A 17 4.29 9.29 2.04
CA LEU A 17 4.45 9.21 0.58
C LEU A 17 4.64 10.63 0.01
N SER A 18 5.11 10.73 -1.23
CA SER A 18 5.27 12.02 -1.91
C SER A 18 3.96 12.84 -1.90
N GLU A 19 4.08 14.17 -1.92
CA GLU A 19 2.95 15.12 -1.82
C GLU A 19 1.90 14.95 -2.92
N ASP A 20 2.30 14.47 -4.09
CA ASP A 20 1.42 14.16 -5.22
C ASP A 20 0.56 12.90 -5.01
N VAL A 21 0.88 12.05 -4.02
CA VAL A 21 0.03 10.92 -3.69
C VAL A 21 -1.23 11.42 -3.00
N ALA A 22 -2.36 11.27 -3.69
CA ALA A 22 -3.68 11.57 -3.15
C ALA A 22 -4.01 10.67 -1.96
N THR A 23 -4.43 11.30 -0.87
CA THR A 23 -4.75 10.65 0.41
C THR A 23 -6.09 11.11 0.94
N LEU A 24 -6.77 10.24 1.68
CA LEU A 24 -8.07 10.50 2.30
C LEU A 24 -7.99 10.27 3.81
N PRO A 25 -8.61 11.14 4.63
CA PRO A 25 -8.89 10.85 6.03
C PRO A 25 -9.67 9.55 6.21
N VAL A 26 -9.52 8.91 7.37
CA VAL A 26 -10.25 7.67 7.70
C VAL A 26 -11.78 7.85 7.61
N ALA A 27 -12.30 9.03 7.94
CA ALA A 27 -13.72 9.35 7.82
C ALA A 27 -14.23 9.26 6.37
N GLU A 28 -13.52 9.87 5.43
CA GLU A 28 -13.88 9.82 4.00
C GLU A 28 -13.74 8.40 3.42
N VAL A 29 -12.71 7.65 3.85
CA VAL A 29 -12.57 6.24 3.48
C VAL A 29 -13.77 5.42 3.96
N ALA A 30 -14.29 5.72 5.16
CA ALA A 30 -15.45 5.04 5.72
C ALA A 30 -16.71 5.31 4.89
N GLU A 31 -16.92 6.56 4.48
CA GLU A 31 -18.03 6.95 3.58
C GLU A 31 -17.93 6.23 2.22
N LEU A 32 -16.76 6.24 1.59
CA LEU A 32 -16.54 5.59 0.30
C LEU A 32 -16.74 4.07 0.33
N LEU A 33 -16.34 3.42 1.43
CA LEU A 33 -16.55 1.99 1.62
C LEU A 33 -17.96 1.65 2.10
N ASN A 34 -18.80 2.66 2.40
CA ASN A 34 -20.08 2.51 3.07
C ASN A 34 -19.97 1.65 4.35
N GLN A 35 -18.98 1.97 5.19
CA GLN A 35 -18.66 1.28 6.44
C GLN A 35 -18.54 2.27 7.61
N PRO A 36 -18.71 1.83 8.86
CA PRO A 36 -18.36 2.65 10.02
C PRO A 36 -16.84 2.95 10.08
N VAL A 37 -16.46 4.12 10.60
CA VAL A 37 -15.05 4.51 10.84
C VAL A 37 -14.28 3.46 11.65
N SER A 38 -14.92 2.85 12.65
CA SER A 38 -14.34 1.76 13.46
C SER A 38 -13.96 0.55 12.60
N ARG A 39 -14.74 0.23 11.57
CA ARG A 39 -14.43 -0.85 10.64
C ARG A 39 -13.19 -0.51 9.81
N VAL A 40 -13.04 0.73 9.36
CA VAL A 40 -11.83 1.15 8.62
C VAL A 40 -10.58 1.08 9.50
N HIS A 41 -10.66 1.53 10.76
CA HIS A 41 -9.56 1.33 11.72
C HIS A 41 -9.22 -0.15 11.90
N GLN A 42 -10.23 -1.02 11.92
CA GLN A 42 -10.01 -2.46 11.99
C GLN A 42 -9.33 -3.00 10.72
N LEU A 43 -9.70 -2.54 9.52
CA LEU A 43 -9.01 -2.90 8.27
C LEU A 43 -7.52 -2.54 8.31
N VAL A 44 -7.18 -1.36 8.84
CA VAL A 44 -5.79 -0.94 9.04
C VAL A 44 -5.08 -1.85 10.04
N LYS A 45 -5.70 -2.08 11.19
CA LYS A 45 -5.14 -2.94 12.26
C LYS A 45 -4.90 -4.37 11.78
N ASP A 46 -5.81 -4.91 10.96
CA ASP A 46 -5.73 -6.25 10.39
C ASP A 46 -4.76 -6.35 9.20
N GLY A 47 -4.16 -5.23 8.75
CA GLY A 47 -3.29 -5.21 7.58
C GLY A 47 -4.01 -5.40 6.25
N GLN A 48 -5.33 -5.20 6.23
CA GLN A 48 -6.11 -5.21 5.00
C GLN A 48 -6.00 -3.89 4.24
N LEU A 49 -5.57 -2.83 4.94
CA LEU A 49 -5.31 -1.49 4.46
C LEU A 49 -4.04 -0.97 5.15
N LEU A 50 -3.32 -0.04 4.52
CA LEU A 50 -2.23 0.70 5.17
C LEU A 50 -2.61 2.17 5.30
N SER A 51 -2.12 2.80 6.37
CA SER A 51 -2.29 4.24 6.63
C SER A 51 -0.97 4.85 7.10
N PHE A 52 -0.87 6.16 7.02
CA PHE A 52 0.25 6.92 7.56
C PHE A 52 -0.22 8.27 8.10
N ARG A 53 0.67 9.00 8.78
CA ARG A 53 0.38 10.35 9.25
C ARG A 53 0.81 11.37 8.20
N ARG A 54 -0.10 12.26 7.79
CA ARG A 54 0.18 13.45 6.97
C ARG A 54 -0.41 14.66 7.69
N GLU A 55 0.39 15.70 7.90
CA GLU A 55 -0.03 16.94 8.58
C GLU A 55 -0.69 16.70 9.95
N GLY A 56 -0.26 15.65 10.66
CA GLY A 56 -0.81 15.26 11.96
C GLY A 56 -2.06 14.38 11.91
N GLU A 57 -2.66 14.17 10.74
CA GLU A 57 -3.86 13.33 10.55
C GLU A 57 -3.51 11.93 10.05
N VAL A 58 -4.28 10.90 10.45
CA VAL A 58 -4.17 9.55 9.87
C VAL A 58 -4.89 9.54 8.53
N VAL A 59 -4.14 9.27 7.47
CA VAL A 59 -4.65 9.22 6.11
C VAL A 59 -4.35 7.88 5.44
N VAL A 60 -5.19 7.53 4.47
CA VAL A 60 -5.07 6.34 3.63
C VAL A 60 -4.86 6.81 2.18
N PRO A 61 -3.93 6.21 1.41
CA PRO A 61 -3.85 6.47 -0.02
C PRO A 61 -5.15 6.15 -0.75
N SER A 62 -5.69 7.11 -1.51
CA SER A 62 -6.95 6.93 -2.24
C SER A 62 -6.89 5.80 -3.27
N ALA A 63 -5.69 5.53 -3.80
CA ALA A 63 -5.43 4.44 -4.75
C ALA A 63 -5.70 3.03 -4.19
N PHE A 64 -5.88 2.88 -2.88
CA PHE A 64 -6.28 1.61 -2.26
C PHE A 64 -7.77 1.32 -2.35
N LEU A 65 -8.57 2.30 -2.80
CA LEU A 65 -10.01 2.17 -2.95
C LEU A 65 -10.38 1.92 -4.42
N GLY A 66 -11.19 0.90 -4.64
CA GLY A 66 -11.81 0.56 -5.91
C GLY A 66 -13.00 1.46 -6.19
N GLU A 67 -13.40 1.52 -7.45
CA GLU A 67 -14.60 2.27 -7.89
C GLU A 67 -15.91 1.60 -7.43
N ASP A 68 -15.83 0.34 -7.01
CA ASP A 68 -16.93 -0.48 -6.49
C ASP A 68 -17.22 -0.25 -4.99
N GLY A 69 -16.58 0.74 -4.36
CA GLY A 69 -16.70 0.98 -2.93
C GLY A 69 -16.04 -0.11 -2.08
N ALA A 70 -15.05 -0.81 -2.63
CA ALA A 70 -14.30 -1.84 -1.93
C ALA A 70 -12.79 -1.51 -1.89
N VAL A 71 -12.05 -2.19 -1.01
CA VAL A 71 -10.59 -2.16 -1.07
C VAL A 71 -10.12 -2.88 -2.33
N VAL A 72 -9.12 -2.32 -3.01
CA VAL A 72 -8.58 -2.87 -4.25
C VAL A 72 -8.19 -4.34 -4.08
N LYS A 73 -8.69 -5.17 -4.99
CA LYS A 73 -8.45 -6.61 -4.98
C LYS A 73 -6.95 -6.92 -5.00
N GLY A 74 -6.53 -7.76 -4.05
CA GLY A 74 -5.15 -8.24 -3.95
C GLY A 74 -4.24 -7.35 -3.08
N LEU A 75 -4.69 -6.17 -2.64
CA LEU A 75 -3.92 -5.32 -1.73
C LEU A 75 -3.62 -6.04 -0.42
N ALA A 76 -4.66 -6.50 0.30
CA ALA A 76 -4.50 -7.20 1.57
C ALA A 76 -3.54 -8.40 1.47
N GLY A 77 -3.71 -9.24 0.44
CA GLY A 77 -2.83 -10.40 0.24
C GLY A 77 -1.38 -10.02 -0.11
N THR A 78 -1.17 -8.86 -0.74
CA THR A 78 0.17 -8.33 -1.02
C THR A 78 0.84 -7.83 0.27
N ILE A 79 0.08 -7.11 1.11
CA ILE A 79 0.54 -6.67 2.44
C ILE A 79 0.93 -7.87 3.29
N THR A 80 0.08 -8.91 3.35
CA THR A 80 0.39 -10.13 4.10
C THR A 80 1.70 -10.77 3.65
N VAL A 81 1.88 -10.97 2.34
CA VAL A 81 3.12 -11.57 1.81
C VAL A 81 4.37 -10.79 2.20
N LEU A 82 4.32 -9.45 2.10
CA LEU A 82 5.46 -8.62 2.45
C LEU A 82 5.71 -8.60 3.97
N ARG A 83 4.67 -8.56 4.80
CA ARG A 83 4.81 -8.67 6.25
C ARG A 83 5.40 -10.02 6.67
N ASP A 84 4.99 -11.11 6.03
CA ASP A 84 5.56 -12.45 6.28
C ASP A 84 7.05 -12.50 5.89
N GLY A 85 7.47 -11.71 4.90
CA GLY A 85 8.87 -11.47 4.53
C GLY A 85 9.63 -10.49 5.43
N GLY A 86 8.99 -9.96 6.49
CA GLY A 86 9.61 -9.06 7.47
C GLY A 86 9.60 -7.57 7.09
N TYR A 87 8.84 -7.16 6.07
CA TYR A 87 8.74 -5.75 5.69
C TYR A 87 7.81 -4.99 6.64
N ALA A 88 8.22 -3.78 7.05
CA ALA A 88 7.40 -2.88 7.85
C ALA A 88 6.41 -2.09 6.98
N ASP A 89 5.29 -1.67 7.56
CA ASP A 89 4.23 -0.93 6.84
C ASP A 89 4.73 0.29 6.03
N PRO A 90 5.66 1.13 6.53
CA PRO A 90 6.20 2.23 5.74
C PRO A 90 6.98 1.78 4.50
N ASP A 91 7.69 0.65 4.58
CA ASP A 91 8.45 0.10 3.46
C ASP A 91 7.50 -0.52 2.43
N ILE A 92 6.43 -1.18 2.88
CA ILE A 92 5.36 -1.70 2.01
C ILE A 92 4.66 -0.55 1.29
N LEU A 93 4.31 0.53 2.01
CA LEU A 93 3.73 1.74 1.42
C LEU A 93 4.64 2.31 0.34
N ARG A 94 5.93 2.49 0.64
CA ARG A 94 6.89 3.00 -0.36
C ARG A 94 6.93 2.10 -1.59
N TRP A 95 7.08 0.80 -1.41
CA TRP A 95 7.14 -0.14 -2.53
C TRP A 95 5.87 -0.12 -3.38
N LEU A 96 4.68 0.00 -2.78
CA LEU A 96 3.42 0.05 -3.52
C LEU A 96 3.31 1.25 -4.47
N PHE A 97 4.02 2.34 -4.18
CA PHE A 97 3.99 3.60 -4.94
C PHE A 97 5.26 3.90 -5.73
N GLU A 98 6.31 3.09 -5.58
CA GLU A 98 7.53 3.21 -6.37
C GLU A 98 7.31 2.66 -7.78
N GLU A 99 7.89 3.29 -8.80
CA GLU A 99 7.90 2.73 -10.15
C GLU A 99 8.70 1.43 -10.19
N ASP A 100 8.15 0.42 -10.85
CA ASP A 100 8.82 -0.86 -11.05
C ASP A 100 8.92 -1.12 -12.54
N ASP A 101 10.13 -1.08 -13.10
CA ASP A 101 10.39 -1.32 -14.53
C ASP A 101 9.87 -2.67 -15.04
N SER A 102 9.66 -3.63 -14.14
CA SER A 102 9.08 -4.92 -14.50
C SER A 102 7.55 -4.87 -14.60
N LEU A 103 6.90 -3.84 -14.05
CA LEU A 103 5.47 -3.58 -14.16
C LEU A 103 5.21 -2.37 -15.08
N PRO A 104 4.01 -2.30 -15.68
CA PRO A 104 3.51 -1.02 -16.18
C PRO A 104 3.18 -0.09 -14.99
N GLY A 105 4.16 0.74 -14.61
CA GLY A 105 4.06 1.73 -13.55
C GLY A 105 4.26 1.15 -12.14
N THR A 106 3.49 1.63 -11.18
CA THR A 106 3.61 1.23 -9.77
C THR A 106 2.82 -0.05 -9.46
N PRO A 107 3.18 -0.79 -8.38
CA PRO A 107 2.41 -1.94 -7.92
C PRO A 107 0.94 -1.59 -7.61
N VAL A 108 0.66 -0.43 -6.98
CA VAL A 108 -0.72 -0.01 -6.70
C VAL A 108 -1.51 0.27 -7.97
N ALA A 109 -0.90 0.91 -8.98
CA ALA A 109 -1.55 1.12 -10.29
C ALA A 109 -1.87 -0.22 -10.96
N SER A 110 -0.97 -1.19 -10.85
CA SER A 110 -1.19 -2.55 -11.35
C SER A 110 -2.29 -3.29 -10.58
N LEU A 111 -2.40 -3.11 -9.26
CA LEU A 111 -3.53 -3.64 -8.49
C LEU A 111 -4.86 -3.03 -8.96
N ARG A 112 -4.93 -1.70 -9.14
CA ARG A 112 -6.14 -1.02 -9.64
C ARG A 112 -6.55 -1.50 -11.04
N ALA A 113 -5.56 -1.78 -11.89
CA ALA A 113 -5.80 -2.36 -13.21
C ALA A 113 -6.08 -3.88 -13.21
N GLY A 114 -6.27 -4.50 -12.04
CA GLY A 114 -6.63 -5.91 -11.91
C GLY A 114 -5.47 -6.90 -12.05
N ARG A 115 -4.22 -6.44 -12.16
CA ARG A 115 -3.00 -7.27 -12.31
C ARG A 115 -2.48 -7.84 -10.98
N HIS A 116 -3.38 -8.20 -10.07
CA HIS A 116 -3.07 -8.67 -8.72
C HIS A 116 -2.15 -9.89 -8.66
N ARG A 117 -2.20 -10.81 -9.62
CA ARG A 117 -1.29 -11.98 -9.66
C ARG A 117 0.16 -11.58 -9.91
N GLU A 118 0.38 -10.62 -10.80
CA GLU A 118 1.71 -10.12 -11.15
C GLU A 118 2.35 -9.35 -9.99
N VAL A 119 1.55 -8.55 -9.28
CA VAL A 119 1.97 -7.82 -8.08
C VAL A 119 2.31 -8.82 -6.97
N LYS A 120 1.45 -9.81 -6.72
CA LYS A 120 1.71 -10.83 -5.69
C LYS A 120 3.00 -11.62 -5.98
N ARG A 121 3.26 -11.97 -7.24
CA ARG A 121 4.50 -12.67 -7.64
C ARG A 121 5.76 -11.87 -7.26
N ARG A 122 5.73 -10.54 -7.39
CA ARG A 122 6.85 -9.65 -7.03
C ARG A 122 7.01 -9.53 -5.53
N ALA A 123 5.91 -9.34 -4.82
CA ALA A 123 5.92 -9.36 -3.36
C ALA A 123 6.54 -10.66 -2.83
N GLN A 124 6.20 -11.80 -3.42
CA GLN A 124 6.78 -13.09 -3.05
C GLN A 124 8.28 -13.15 -3.33
N ALA A 125 8.74 -12.69 -4.50
CA ALA A 125 10.16 -12.67 -4.86
C ALA A 125 11.01 -11.71 -4.01
N MET A 126 10.37 -10.74 -3.34
CA MET A 126 11.01 -9.83 -2.39
C MET A 126 11.03 -10.38 -0.96
N ALA A 127 10.03 -11.19 -0.62
CA ALA A 127 9.84 -11.75 0.72
C ALA A 127 10.59 -13.07 0.94
N PHE A 128 10.87 -13.84 -0.12
CA PHE A 128 11.45 -15.19 -0.08
C PHE A 128 12.41 -15.44 -1.24
#